data_AF-A0A436BN82-F1
#
_entry.id   AF-A0A436BN82-F1
#
_cell.length_a   1.000
_cell.length_b   1.000
_cell.length_c   1.000
_cell.angle_alpha   90.00
_cell.angle_beta   90.00
_cell.angle_gamma   90.00
#
_symmetry.space_group_name_H-M   'P 1'
#
loop_
_entity.id
_entity.type
_entity.pdbx_description
1 polymer ?
#
loop_
_entity_poly.entity_id
_entity_poly.type
_entity_poly.pdbx_seq_one_letter_code
_entity_poly.pdbx_strand_id
1 'polypeptide(L)'
;DLETLQRNIVLSHAAGVGEPMPVAVCRLMMALKLASLAQGASGVRPQTIELLEAMLANDVIPVVPAQGSVGASGDLAPLSHMTAVMIGVGECFTPHGRFPAKVAFVSHGLEPVTLGAKEGLALLNGTQFSTAYALAALFEAEVLYQSALVAGALSTDAAKGSDAPFDPRIHVLRKHPGQVETADALRNLMAGSAIRESHRVGDERVQDPYCLRCQPQVMGAALTVLRQAADTLGTEANGVTDNPLIFAEDDTALSGGNFHAEPVAFAADMIALAVCEIGSLSERPIAM
;
A
#
# COMPACT_ATOMS: atom_id res chain seq x y z
N ASP A 1 -31.85 -19.97 9.12
CA ASP A 1 -30.84 -21.02 8.96
C ASP A 1 -29.63 -20.56 8.13
N LEU A 2 -29.78 -20.10 6.88
CA LEU A 2 -28.64 -19.59 6.09
C LEU A 2 -28.24 -18.13 6.39
N GLU A 3 -29.21 -17.21 6.45
CA GLU A 3 -28.95 -15.79 6.77
C GLU A 3 -28.30 -15.63 8.15
N THR A 4 -28.80 -16.37 9.13
CA THR A 4 -28.22 -16.44 10.49
C THR A 4 -26.77 -16.91 10.47
N LEU A 5 -26.44 -17.90 9.64
CA LEU A 5 -25.08 -18.38 9.48
C LEU A 5 -24.15 -17.29 8.94
N GLN A 6 -24.57 -16.55 7.90
CA GLN A 6 -23.78 -15.46 7.33
C GLN A 6 -23.49 -14.38 8.37
N ARG A 7 -24.52 -13.97 9.11
CA ARG A 7 -24.37 -13.00 10.21
C ARG A 7 -23.41 -13.53 11.29
N ASN A 8 -23.56 -14.78 11.71
CA ASN A 8 -22.75 -15.35 12.77
C ASN A 8 -21.27 -15.47 12.37
N ILE A 9 -20.98 -15.84 11.12
CA ILE A 9 -19.60 -15.91 10.61
C ILE A 9 -18.94 -14.52 10.68
N VAL A 10 -19.63 -13.46 10.26
CA VAL A 10 -19.10 -12.09 10.37
C VAL A 10 -18.78 -11.75 11.82
N LEU A 11 -19.72 -11.98 12.73
CA LEU A 11 -19.55 -11.60 14.14
C LEU A 11 -18.49 -12.42 14.87
N SER A 12 -18.37 -13.72 14.56
CA SER A 12 -17.38 -14.58 15.20
C SER A 12 -15.96 -14.30 14.73
N HIS A 13 -15.80 -13.83 13.48
CA HIS A 13 -14.49 -13.54 12.90
C HIS A 13 -14.05 -12.08 13.11
N ALA A 14 -14.94 -11.19 13.54
CA ALA A 14 -14.63 -9.82 13.96
C ALA A 14 -13.85 -9.79 15.30
N ALA A 15 -12.69 -10.46 15.31
CA ALA A 15 -11.84 -10.71 16.47
C ALA A 15 -10.49 -9.97 16.39
N GLY A 16 -10.36 -9.00 15.47
CA GLY A 16 -9.21 -8.10 15.42
C GLY A 16 -9.08 -7.25 16.70
N VAL A 17 -7.86 -6.84 17.02
CA VAL A 17 -7.49 -6.11 18.25
C VAL A 17 -6.55 -4.94 17.96
N GLY A 18 -6.28 -4.14 18.99
CA GLY A 18 -5.38 -2.98 18.92
C GLY A 18 -6.08 -1.71 18.46
N GLU A 19 -5.26 -0.68 18.21
CA GLU A 19 -5.74 0.61 17.72
C GLU A 19 -6.40 0.47 16.34
N PRO A 20 -7.37 1.34 16.01
CA PRO A 20 -7.94 1.38 14.67
C PRO A 20 -6.87 1.62 13.60
N MET A 21 -7.00 0.92 12.47
CA MET A 21 -6.22 1.22 11.28
C MET A 21 -6.50 2.66 10.81
N PRO A 22 -5.51 3.34 10.17
CA PRO A 22 -5.74 4.70 9.68
C PRO A 22 -6.92 4.76 8.71
N VAL A 23 -7.76 5.80 8.84
CA VAL A 23 -9.01 5.95 8.07
C VAL A 23 -8.76 5.87 6.56
N ALA A 24 -7.70 6.52 6.06
CA ALA A 24 -7.34 6.48 4.64
C ALA A 24 -6.99 5.06 4.15
N VAL A 25 -6.32 4.25 4.98
CA VAL A 25 -5.96 2.86 4.65
C VAL A 25 -7.20 1.96 4.71
N CYS A 26 -8.12 2.18 5.66
CA CYS A 26 -9.40 1.46 5.71
C CYS A 26 -10.25 1.77 4.48
N ARG A 27 -10.29 3.05 4.07
CA ARG A 27 -10.97 3.47 2.85
C ARG A 27 -10.37 2.82 1.60
N LEU A 28 -9.05 2.67 1.52
CA LEU A 28 -8.37 1.92 0.45
C LEU A 28 -8.76 0.43 0.48
N MET A 29 -8.75 -0.21 1.65
CA MET A 29 -9.18 -1.61 1.81
C MET A 29 -10.60 -1.84 1.30
N MET A 30 -11.53 -0.93 1.64
CA MET A 30 -12.91 -0.97 1.13
C MET A 30 -12.97 -0.85 -0.39
N ALA A 31 -12.20 0.09 -0.98
CA ALA A 31 -12.15 0.27 -2.43
C ALA A 31 -11.59 -0.97 -3.15
N LEU A 32 -10.54 -1.61 -2.60
CA LEU A 32 -9.98 -2.85 -3.13
C LEU A 32 -10.99 -4.01 -3.02
N LYS A 33 -11.77 -4.07 -1.93
CA LYS A 33 -12.84 -5.09 -1.79
C LYS A 33 -13.92 -4.87 -2.82
N LEU A 34 -14.38 -3.63 -2.98
CA LEU A 34 -15.35 -3.26 -3.99
C LEU A 34 -14.88 -3.66 -5.40
N ALA A 35 -13.64 -3.30 -5.76
CA ALA A 35 -13.05 -3.62 -7.05
C ALA A 35 -12.95 -5.14 -7.30
N SER A 36 -12.54 -5.92 -6.29
CA SER A 36 -12.46 -7.38 -6.38
C SER A 36 -13.84 -8.03 -6.57
N LEU A 37 -14.84 -7.60 -5.80
CA LEU A 37 -16.22 -8.11 -5.93
C LEU A 37 -16.86 -7.74 -7.28
N ALA A 38 -16.58 -6.53 -7.78
CA ALA A 38 -17.13 -6.01 -9.03
C ALA A 38 -16.68 -6.81 -10.28
N GLN A 39 -15.65 -7.65 -10.17
CA GLN A 39 -15.23 -8.54 -11.25
C GLN A 39 -16.21 -9.71 -11.48
N GLY A 40 -17.19 -9.92 -10.59
CA GLY A 40 -18.30 -10.86 -10.82
C GLY A 40 -18.01 -12.32 -10.51
N ALA A 41 -16.81 -12.66 -10.02
CA ALA A 41 -16.43 -14.03 -9.69
C ALA A 41 -16.72 -14.44 -8.22
N SER A 42 -17.30 -13.55 -7.41
CA SER A 42 -17.57 -13.78 -5.98
C SER A 42 -19.00 -14.21 -5.65
N GLY A 43 -19.96 -14.05 -6.58
CA GLY A 43 -21.36 -14.43 -6.35
C GLY A 43 -22.09 -13.59 -5.30
N VAL A 44 -21.64 -12.35 -5.05
CA VAL A 44 -22.37 -11.39 -4.19
C VAL A 44 -23.48 -10.71 -4.99
N ARG A 45 -24.52 -10.22 -4.28
CA ARG A 45 -25.62 -9.50 -4.91
C ARG A 45 -25.22 -8.05 -5.20
N PRO A 46 -25.82 -7.42 -6.23
CA PRO A 46 -25.57 -6.02 -6.54
C PRO A 46 -25.76 -5.07 -5.35
N GLN A 47 -26.76 -5.30 -4.51
CA GLN A 47 -27.04 -4.46 -3.34
C GLN A 47 -25.87 -4.41 -2.33
N THR A 48 -25.08 -5.49 -2.23
CA THR A 48 -23.89 -5.54 -1.37
C THR A 48 -22.77 -4.65 -1.92
N ILE A 49 -22.61 -4.63 -3.25
CA ILE A 49 -21.66 -3.77 -3.97
C ILE A 49 -22.10 -2.31 -3.86
N GLU A 50 -23.38 -2.02 -4.12
CA GLU A 50 -23.99 -0.69 -4.02
C GLU A 50 -23.82 -0.09 -2.61
N LEU A 51 -23.98 -0.90 -1.55
CA LEU A 51 -23.76 -0.41 -0.18
C LEU A 51 -22.28 -0.06 0.06
N LEU A 52 -21.33 -0.89 -0.37
CA LEU A 52 -19.90 -0.57 -0.24
C LEU A 52 -19.53 0.71 -0.99
N GLU A 53 -20.04 0.88 -2.21
CA GLU A 53 -19.88 2.10 -3.00
C GLU A 53 -20.48 3.32 -2.29
N ALA A 54 -21.71 3.21 -1.77
CA ALA A 54 -22.38 4.28 -1.06
C ALA A 54 -21.66 4.66 0.24
N MET A 55 -21.12 3.69 0.97
CA MET A 55 -20.28 3.95 2.16
C MET A 55 -19.03 4.74 1.79
N LEU A 56 -18.33 4.36 0.71
CA LEU A 56 -17.16 5.07 0.20
C LEU A 56 -17.49 6.50 -0.28
N ALA A 57 -18.64 6.68 -0.92
CA ALA A 57 -19.11 7.96 -1.43
C ALA A 57 -19.49 8.95 -0.31
N ASN A 58 -19.91 8.45 0.85
CA ASN A 58 -20.31 9.24 2.01
C ASN A 58 -19.22 9.29 3.11
N ASP A 59 -18.02 8.76 2.85
CA ASP A 59 -16.93 8.60 3.83
C ASP A 59 -17.39 7.94 5.14
N VAL A 60 -18.25 6.91 5.02
CA VAL A 60 -18.66 6.04 6.13
C VAL A 60 -17.68 4.88 6.22
N ILE A 61 -16.63 5.06 7.02
CA ILE A 61 -15.47 4.17 7.05
C ILE A 61 -15.49 3.33 8.33
N PRO A 62 -15.54 1.98 8.27
CA PRO A 62 -15.56 1.13 9.46
C PRO A 62 -14.36 1.36 10.38
N VAL A 63 -14.60 1.28 11.68
CA VAL A 63 -13.52 1.21 12.68
C VAL A 63 -12.99 -0.22 12.68
N VAL A 64 -11.85 -0.43 12.04
CA VAL A 64 -11.22 -1.75 11.90
C VAL A 64 -9.94 -1.77 12.73
N PRO A 65 -9.79 -2.69 13.70
CA PRO A 65 -8.55 -2.84 14.45
C PRO A 65 -7.36 -3.25 13.56
N ALA A 66 -6.17 -2.73 13.85
CA ALA A 66 -4.98 -2.90 13.02
C ALA A 66 -4.27 -4.26 13.17
N GLN A 67 -4.67 -5.12 14.12
CA GLN A 67 -4.04 -6.43 14.36
C GLN A 67 -5.05 -7.57 14.33
N GLY A 68 -4.60 -8.75 13.90
CA GLY A 68 -5.36 -10.00 13.96
C GLY A 68 -5.41 -10.79 12.65
N SER A 69 -5.11 -10.17 11.51
CA SER A 69 -4.90 -10.91 10.26
C SER A 69 -3.55 -11.61 10.26
N VAL A 70 -3.51 -12.79 9.64
CA VAL A 70 -2.28 -13.57 9.37
C VAL A 70 -1.97 -13.68 7.87
N GLY A 71 -2.82 -13.14 6.99
CA GLY A 71 -2.64 -13.20 5.53
C GLY A 71 -2.71 -14.59 4.87
N ALA A 72 -2.72 -15.70 5.64
CA ALA A 72 -2.69 -17.06 5.12
C ALA A 72 -4.06 -17.64 4.73
N SER A 73 -5.13 -17.21 5.41
CA SER A 73 -6.51 -17.65 5.18
C SER A 73 -7.40 -16.50 4.68
N GLY A 74 -6.78 -15.49 4.06
CA GLY A 74 -7.39 -14.17 3.87
C GLY A 74 -7.37 -13.31 5.13
N ASP A 75 -7.70 -12.04 4.93
CA ASP A 75 -7.79 -10.98 5.92
C ASP A 75 -9.10 -11.04 6.72
N LEU A 76 -9.43 -12.23 7.23
CA LEU A 76 -10.72 -12.55 7.83
C LEU A 76 -11.12 -11.56 8.92
N ALA A 77 -10.24 -11.32 9.89
CA ALA A 77 -10.55 -10.47 11.04
C ALA A 77 -10.86 -9.01 10.67
N PRO A 78 -9.98 -8.29 9.95
CA PRO A 78 -10.27 -6.90 9.57
C PRO A 78 -11.44 -6.77 8.59
N LEU A 79 -11.57 -7.68 7.61
CA LEU A 79 -12.72 -7.67 6.69
C LEU A 79 -14.04 -8.04 7.39
N SER A 80 -13.99 -8.81 8.48
CA SER A 80 -15.15 -9.05 9.34
C SER A 80 -15.60 -7.80 10.08
N HIS A 81 -14.68 -6.98 10.58
CA HIS A 81 -15.02 -5.70 11.22
C HIS A 81 -15.66 -4.73 10.22
N MET A 82 -15.14 -4.65 8.99
CA MET A 82 -15.77 -3.89 7.89
C MET A 82 -17.18 -4.42 7.61
N THR A 83 -17.33 -5.73 7.48
CA THR A 83 -18.62 -6.37 7.17
C THR A 83 -19.61 -6.24 8.33
N ALA A 84 -19.15 -6.23 9.58
CA ALA A 84 -19.99 -6.01 10.74
C ALA A 84 -20.71 -4.66 10.64
N VAL A 85 -20.02 -3.61 10.20
CA VAL A 85 -20.61 -2.28 9.97
C VAL A 85 -21.66 -2.33 8.86
N MET A 86 -21.38 -3.03 7.76
CA MET A 86 -22.35 -3.20 6.65
C MET A 86 -23.66 -3.86 7.11
N ILE A 87 -23.62 -4.74 8.12
CA ILE A 87 -24.80 -5.39 8.72
C ILE A 87 -25.33 -4.64 9.97
N GLY A 88 -24.90 -3.39 10.17
CA GLY A 88 -25.39 -2.50 11.23
C GLY A 88 -24.83 -2.78 12.63
N VAL A 89 -23.63 -3.35 12.73
CA VAL A 89 -22.95 -3.70 13.99
C VAL A 89 -21.58 -3.01 14.06
N GLY A 90 -21.16 -2.61 15.26
CA GLY A 90 -19.88 -1.93 15.46
C GLY A 90 -19.96 -0.43 15.22
N GLU A 91 -18.83 0.17 14.89
CA GLU A 91 -18.65 1.62 14.78
C GLU A 91 -17.95 1.97 13.47
N CYS A 92 -18.18 3.18 12.99
CA CYS A 92 -17.55 3.75 11.81
C CYS A 92 -17.20 5.22 12.05
N PHE A 93 -16.14 5.67 11.39
CA PHE A 93 -15.86 7.08 11.18
C PHE A 93 -16.76 7.64 10.07
N THR A 94 -17.14 8.90 10.25
CA THR A 94 -17.88 9.73 9.30
C THR A 94 -17.21 11.11 9.23
N PRO A 95 -17.58 11.98 8.28
CA PRO A 95 -17.13 13.38 8.29
C PRO A 95 -17.46 14.15 9.60
N HIS A 96 -18.39 13.63 10.42
CA HIS A 96 -18.82 14.24 11.67
C HIS A 96 -18.23 13.56 12.92
N GLY A 97 -17.36 12.57 12.76
CA GLY A 97 -16.74 11.83 13.86
C GLY A 97 -17.07 10.32 13.87
N ARG A 98 -16.74 9.66 14.98
CA ARG A 98 -16.98 8.22 15.19
C ARG A 98 -18.36 7.98 15.78
N PHE A 99 -19.14 7.10 15.15
CA PHE A 99 -20.49 6.75 15.59
C PHE A 99 -20.76 5.24 15.50
N PRO A 100 -21.72 4.72 16.27
CA PRO A 100 -22.27 3.39 16.02
C PRO A 100 -22.83 3.29 14.59
N ALA A 101 -22.61 2.14 13.93
CA ALA A 101 -22.97 1.93 12.52
C ALA A 101 -24.43 2.32 12.21
N LYS A 102 -25.38 1.92 13.08
CA LYS A 102 -26.81 2.26 12.93
C LYS A 102 -27.09 3.76 12.90
N VAL A 103 -26.37 4.53 13.73
CA VAL A 103 -26.55 5.98 13.80
C VAL A 103 -25.99 6.64 12.55
N ALA A 104 -24.78 6.24 12.14
CA ALA A 104 -24.13 6.75 10.94
C ALA A 104 -24.95 6.46 9.66
N PHE A 105 -25.51 5.25 9.56
CA PHE A 105 -26.31 4.84 8.41
C PHE A 105 -27.56 5.70 8.27
N VAL A 106 -28.32 5.88 9.36
CA VAL A 106 -29.50 6.76 9.38
C VAL A 106 -29.11 8.21 9.00
N SER A 107 -28.01 8.75 9.53
CA SER A 107 -27.58 10.12 9.20
C SER A 107 -27.13 10.32 7.75
N HIS A 108 -26.79 9.25 7.04
CA HIS A 108 -26.34 9.28 5.65
C HIS A 108 -27.34 8.63 4.67
N GLY A 109 -28.55 8.30 5.13
CA GLY A 109 -29.58 7.68 4.29
C GLY A 109 -29.19 6.29 3.76
N LEU A 110 -28.34 5.57 4.49
CA LEU A 110 -27.91 4.21 4.17
C LEU A 110 -28.71 3.20 4.99
N GLU A 111 -28.87 1.99 4.45
CA GLU A 111 -29.52 0.88 5.12
C GLU A 111 -28.57 -0.31 5.25
N PRO A 112 -28.52 -1.01 6.40
CA PRO A 112 -27.71 -2.21 6.55
C PRO A 112 -28.13 -3.31 5.57
N VAL A 113 -27.14 -4.05 5.05
CA VAL A 113 -27.42 -5.20 4.18
C VAL A 113 -27.76 -6.44 5.02
N THR A 114 -28.76 -7.20 4.58
CA THR A 114 -29.03 -8.55 5.07
C THR A 114 -28.32 -9.55 4.16
N LEU A 115 -27.28 -10.24 4.65
CA LEU A 115 -26.43 -11.12 3.83
C LEU A 115 -27.15 -12.41 3.35
N GLY A 116 -27.03 -12.69 2.06
CA GLY A 116 -27.50 -13.90 1.41
C GLY A 116 -26.44 -15.01 1.36
N ALA A 117 -26.74 -16.09 0.63
CA ALA A 117 -25.81 -17.21 0.46
C ALA A 117 -24.41 -16.74 0.05
N LYS A 118 -23.35 -17.27 0.68
CA LYS A 118 -21.92 -16.98 0.43
C LYS A 118 -21.45 -15.56 0.75
N GLU A 119 -22.32 -14.55 0.82
CA GLU A 119 -21.90 -13.14 0.92
C GLU A 119 -21.06 -12.82 2.16
N GLY A 120 -21.34 -13.47 3.30
CA GLY A 120 -20.49 -13.35 4.47
C GLY A 120 -19.06 -13.80 4.19
N LEU A 121 -18.90 -14.97 3.56
CA LEU A 121 -17.57 -15.48 3.21
C LEU A 121 -16.89 -14.61 2.13
N ALA A 122 -17.65 -14.17 1.12
CA ALA A 122 -17.12 -13.33 0.04
C ALA A 122 -16.58 -11.97 0.51
N LEU A 123 -17.23 -11.38 1.52
CA LEU A 123 -16.78 -10.13 2.12
C LEU A 123 -15.56 -10.35 3.02
N LEU A 124 -15.49 -11.48 3.72
CA LEU A 124 -14.41 -11.82 4.65
C LEU A 124 -13.14 -12.37 4.00
N ASN A 125 -13.26 -13.11 2.90
CA ASN A 125 -12.12 -13.72 2.20
C ASN A 125 -11.45 -12.72 1.26
N GLY A 126 -10.12 -12.65 1.32
CA GLY A 126 -9.30 -11.88 0.40
C GLY A 126 -8.12 -11.20 1.07
N THR A 127 -7.33 -10.48 0.30
CA THR A 127 -6.04 -9.91 0.73
C THR A 127 -6.07 -8.38 0.83
N GLN A 128 -7.26 -7.79 0.89
CA GLN A 128 -7.44 -6.33 0.76
C GLN A 128 -6.85 -5.54 1.93
N PHE A 129 -6.82 -6.09 3.13
CA PHE A 129 -6.23 -5.40 4.28
C PHE A 129 -4.70 -5.42 4.17
N SER A 130 -4.10 -6.58 3.87
CA SER A 130 -2.67 -6.70 3.60
C SER A 130 -2.25 -5.80 2.44
N THR A 131 -2.99 -5.84 1.34
CA THR A 131 -2.71 -5.05 0.13
C THR A 131 -2.84 -3.56 0.40
N ALA A 132 -3.85 -3.11 1.14
CA ALA A 132 -4.02 -1.71 1.48
C ALA A 132 -2.85 -1.18 2.34
N TYR A 133 -2.40 -1.94 3.33
CA TYR A 133 -1.23 -1.57 4.13
C TYR A 133 0.05 -1.53 3.30
N ALA A 134 0.28 -2.54 2.46
CA ALA A 134 1.48 -2.60 1.61
C ALA A 134 1.50 -1.45 0.57
N LEU A 135 0.36 -1.12 -0.03
CA LEU A 135 0.24 0.03 -0.94
C LEU A 135 0.45 1.36 -0.21
N ALA A 136 -0.14 1.54 0.98
CA ALA A 136 0.09 2.74 1.78
C ALA A 136 1.59 2.91 2.11
N ALA A 137 2.25 1.84 2.53
CA ALA A 137 3.69 1.83 2.79
C ALA A 137 4.51 2.12 1.53
N LEU A 138 4.12 1.57 0.37
CA LEU A 138 4.76 1.86 -0.91
C LEU A 138 4.69 3.36 -1.25
N PHE A 139 3.50 3.97 -1.16
CA PHE A 139 3.33 5.40 -1.44
C PHE A 139 4.16 6.28 -0.50
N GLU A 140 4.19 5.94 0.79
CA GLU A 140 5.06 6.63 1.75
C GLU A 140 6.54 6.43 1.41
N ALA A 141 6.96 5.23 1.00
CA ALA A 141 8.32 4.95 0.59
C ALA A 141 8.74 5.70 -0.69
N GLU A 142 7.83 5.91 -1.65
CA GLU A 142 8.08 6.74 -2.83
C GLU A 142 8.31 8.21 -2.46
N VAL A 143 7.50 8.75 -1.53
CA VAL A 143 7.69 10.11 -0.99
C VAL A 143 9.04 10.21 -0.25
N LEU A 144 9.39 9.20 0.55
CA LEU A 144 10.68 9.14 1.24
C LEU A 144 11.84 9.09 0.25
N TYR A 145 11.75 8.27 -0.81
CA TYR A 145 12.76 8.19 -1.86
C TYR A 145 12.98 9.55 -2.53
N GLN A 146 11.91 10.23 -2.94
CA GLN A 146 12.00 11.56 -3.57
C GLN A 146 12.62 12.59 -2.61
N SER A 147 12.18 12.58 -1.35
CA SER A 147 12.71 13.47 -0.31
C SER A 147 14.20 13.23 -0.07
N ALA A 148 14.64 11.97 -0.07
CA ALA A 148 16.03 11.59 0.10
C ALA A 148 16.91 12.00 -1.09
N LEU A 149 16.39 12.01 -2.32
CA LEU A 149 17.14 12.56 -3.47
C LEU A 149 17.40 14.06 -3.32
N VAL A 150 16.38 14.82 -2.90
CA VAL A 150 16.52 16.26 -2.67
C VAL A 150 17.48 16.53 -1.52
N ALA A 151 17.31 15.83 -0.39
CA ALA A 151 18.20 15.95 0.76
C ALA A 151 19.64 15.56 0.40
N GLY A 152 19.84 14.46 -0.32
CA GLY A 152 21.14 13.98 -0.77
C GLY A 152 21.85 14.94 -1.73
N ALA A 153 21.11 15.55 -2.66
CA ALA A 153 21.64 16.60 -3.53
C ALA A 153 22.08 17.84 -2.73
N LEU A 154 21.24 18.30 -1.78
CA LEU A 154 21.58 19.42 -0.89
C LEU A 154 22.79 19.11 0.00
N SER A 155 22.88 17.91 0.56
CA SER A 155 24.02 17.45 1.35
C SER A 155 25.30 17.38 0.51
N THR A 156 25.20 16.90 -0.73
CA THR A 156 26.33 16.88 -1.67
C THR A 156 26.81 18.30 -1.92
N ASP A 157 25.90 19.22 -2.22
CA ASP A 157 26.25 20.61 -2.52
C ASP A 157 26.85 21.33 -1.29
N ALA A 158 26.24 21.17 -0.11
CA ALA A 158 26.70 21.76 1.15
C ALA A 158 28.09 21.24 1.56
N ALA A 159 28.37 19.96 1.32
CA ALA A 159 29.69 19.35 1.54
C ALA A 159 30.74 19.78 0.49
N LYS A 160 30.37 20.65 -0.46
CA LYS A 160 31.16 20.96 -1.65
C LYS A 160 31.55 19.66 -2.39
N GLY A 161 30.65 18.70 -2.48
CA GLY A 161 30.89 17.42 -3.16
C GLY A 161 30.90 17.56 -4.68
N SER A 162 31.43 16.54 -5.35
CA SER A 162 31.47 16.44 -6.81
C SER A 162 30.17 15.85 -7.36
N ASP A 163 29.69 16.43 -8.46
CA ASP A 163 28.60 15.93 -9.30
C ASP A 163 29.08 14.97 -10.40
N ALA A 164 30.40 14.83 -10.59
CA ALA A 164 30.98 13.90 -11.56
C ALA A 164 30.50 12.44 -11.39
N PRO A 165 30.25 11.92 -10.17
CA PRO A 165 29.66 10.59 -9.98
C PRO A 165 28.26 10.40 -10.56
N PHE A 166 27.57 11.48 -10.95
CA PHE A 166 26.23 11.46 -11.53
C PHE A 166 26.26 11.55 -13.08
N ASP A 167 27.44 11.49 -13.70
CA ASP A 167 27.58 11.52 -15.16
C ASP A 167 26.87 10.31 -15.81
N PRO A 168 25.97 10.54 -16.78
CA PRO A 168 25.15 9.49 -17.37
C PRO A 168 25.99 8.35 -18.00
N ARG A 169 27.21 8.64 -18.48
CA ARG A 169 28.08 7.63 -19.08
C ARG A 169 28.48 6.56 -18.08
N ILE A 170 28.66 6.90 -16.80
CA ILE A 170 28.98 5.95 -15.73
C ILE A 170 27.83 4.95 -15.56
N HIS A 171 26.60 5.46 -15.54
CA HIS A 171 25.41 4.67 -15.22
C HIS A 171 24.94 3.81 -16.39
N VAL A 172 25.02 4.35 -17.61
CA VAL A 172 24.72 3.62 -18.85
C VAL A 172 25.65 2.41 -19.01
N LEU A 173 26.94 2.53 -18.64
CA LEU A 173 27.88 1.40 -18.67
C LEU A 173 27.50 0.27 -17.71
N ARG A 174 26.89 0.60 -16.55
CA ARG A 174 26.48 -0.37 -15.53
C ARG A 174 25.09 -0.99 -15.78
N LYS A 175 24.23 -0.35 -16.58
CA LYS A 175 22.96 -0.89 -17.14
C LYS A 175 21.81 -1.13 -16.16
N HIS A 176 21.85 -0.61 -14.94
CA HIS A 176 20.69 -0.66 -14.05
C HIS A 176 19.77 0.55 -14.29
N PRO A 177 18.52 0.38 -14.74
CA PRO A 177 17.63 1.50 -15.06
C PRO A 177 17.39 2.42 -13.86
N GLY A 178 17.08 1.85 -12.69
CA GLY A 178 16.89 2.63 -11.47
C GLY A 178 18.09 3.51 -11.15
N GLN A 179 19.32 2.99 -11.28
CA GLN A 179 20.54 3.77 -11.09
C GLN A 179 20.71 4.89 -12.12
N VAL A 180 20.39 4.65 -13.39
CA VAL A 180 20.45 5.67 -14.45
C VAL A 180 19.49 6.81 -14.14
N GLU A 181 18.26 6.48 -13.78
CA GLU A 181 17.21 7.46 -13.46
C GLU A 181 17.54 8.26 -12.19
N THR A 182 18.02 7.60 -11.14
CA THR A 182 18.48 8.25 -9.91
C THR A 182 19.61 9.23 -10.19
N ALA A 183 20.60 8.84 -10.99
CA ALA A 183 21.71 9.71 -11.34
C ALA A 183 21.26 10.95 -12.11
N ASP A 184 20.36 10.77 -13.08
CA ASP A 184 19.82 11.89 -13.85
C ASP A 184 19.04 12.86 -12.95
N ALA A 185 18.23 12.34 -12.02
CA ALA A 185 17.51 13.16 -11.04
C ALA A 185 18.48 13.99 -10.16
N LEU A 186 19.51 13.36 -9.59
CA LEU A 186 20.51 14.05 -8.76
C LEU A 186 21.29 15.10 -9.55
N ARG A 187 21.69 14.76 -10.78
CA ARG A 187 22.38 15.68 -11.68
C ARG A 187 21.52 16.90 -12.01
N ASN A 188 20.23 16.69 -12.29
CA ASN A 188 19.30 17.78 -12.60
C ASN A 188 19.03 18.65 -11.35
N LEU A 189 18.95 18.06 -10.16
CA LEU A 189 18.81 18.80 -8.89
C LEU A 189 20.03 19.68 -8.58
N MET A 190 21.24 19.23 -8.95
CA MET A 190 22.48 19.99 -8.74
C MET A 190 22.82 20.97 -9.88
N ALA A 191 22.05 20.97 -10.97
CA ALA A 191 22.33 21.80 -12.13
C ALA A 191 22.33 23.29 -11.78
N GLY A 192 23.43 23.98 -12.10
CA GLY A 192 23.56 25.42 -11.85
C GLY A 192 23.95 25.80 -10.42
N SER A 193 24.38 24.85 -9.58
CA SER A 193 24.88 25.20 -8.24
C SER A 193 26.12 26.11 -8.30
N ALA A 194 26.00 27.28 -7.65
CA ALA A 194 27.12 28.19 -7.43
C ALA A 194 28.13 27.64 -6.41
N ILE A 195 27.68 26.82 -5.46
CA ILE A 195 28.58 26.17 -4.49
C ILE A 195 29.46 25.16 -5.24
N ARG A 196 28.87 24.36 -6.12
CA ARG A 196 29.61 23.43 -6.99
C ARG A 196 30.67 24.15 -7.83
N GLU A 197 30.29 25.22 -8.52
CA GLU A 197 31.24 25.99 -9.34
C GLU A 197 32.36 26.65 -8.52
N SER A 198 32.09 27.05 -7.27
CA SER A 198 33.08 27.73 -6.42
C SER A 198 34.34 26.94 -6.12
N HIS A 199 34.31 25.61 -6.29
CA HIS A 199 35.43 24.72 -6.03
C HIS A 199 35.72 23.77 -7.19
N ARG A 200 35.17 24.02 -8.39
CA ARG A 200 35.38 23.12 -9.54
C ARG A 200 36.83 23.06 -10.02
N VAL A 201 37.59 24.14 -9.82
CA VAL A 201 39.01 24.25 -10.15
C VAL A 201 39.81 24.36 -8.86
N GLY A 202 40.87 23.54 -8.74
CA GLY A 202 41.75 23.56 -7.55
C GLY A 202 41.19 22.81 -6.34
N ASP A 203 40.20 21.93 -6.52
CA ASP A 203 39.80 20.99 -5.47
C ASP A 203 40.88 19.92 -5.29
N GLU A 204 41.45 19.84 -4.09
CA GLU A 204 42.45 18.82 -3.75
C GLU A 204 41.83 17.44 -3.48
N ARG A 205 40.49 17.35 -3.32
CA ARG A 205 39.80 16.08 -3.07
C ARG A 205 39.77 15.23 -4.33
N VAL A 206 40.25 14.00 -4.19
CA VAL A 206 40.28 13.01 -5.28
C VAL A 206 38.94 12.28 -5.41
N GLN A 207 38.29 11.95 -4.29
CA GLN A 207 37.01 11.23 -4.27
C GLN A 207 36.18 11.66 -3.06
N ASP A 208 34.88 11.85 -3.28
CA ASP A 208 33.93 12.02 -2.19
C ASP A 208 33.66 10.70 -1.45
N PRO A 209 33.26 10.77 -0.17
CA PRO A 209 32.77 9.62 0.58
C PRO A 209 31.62 8.90 -0.12
N TYR A 210 31.46 7.61 0.18
CA TYR A 210 30.48 6.76 -0.50
C TYR A 210 29.03 7.21 -0.29
N CYS A 211 28.71 7.81 0.86
CA CYS A 211 27.38 8.36 1.10
C CYS A 211 26.98 9.48 0.12
N LEU A 212 27.96 10.16 -0.51
CA LEU A 212 27.73 11.14 -1.57
C LEU A 212 27.90 10.50 -2.95
N ARG A 213 29.04 9.82 -3.15
CA ARG A 213 29.44 9.30 -4.47
C ARG A 213 28.61 8.11 -4.95
N CYS A 214 28.11 7.28 -4.04
CA CYS A 214 27.37 6.07 -4.36
C CYS A 214 25.85 6.24 -4.31
N GLN A 215 25.35 7.49 -4.22
CA GLN A 215 23.91 7.76 -4.18
C GLN A 215 23.16 7.12 -5.36
N PRO A 216 23.58 7.25 -6.64
CA PRO A 216 22.89 6.58 -7.74
C PRO A 216 22.76 5.07 -7.58
N GLN A 217 23.81 4.42 -7.07
CA GLN A 217 23.89 2.97 -6.95
C GLN A 217 22.94 2.46 -5.87
N VAL A 218 22.95 3.09 -4.70
CA VAL A 218 22.15 2.67 -3.54
C VAL A 218 20.69 3.05 -3.74
N MET A 219 20.42 4.33 -4.05
CA MET A 219 19.06 4.81 -4.26
C MET A 219 18.44 4.18 -5.52
N GLY A 220 19.22 3.95 -6.58
CA GLY A 220 18.73 3.26 -7.77
C GLY A 220 18.37 1.79 -7.55
N ALA A 221 19.05 1.11 -6.64
CA ALA A 221 18.67 -0.23 -6.20
C ALA A 221 17.35 -0.19 -5.41
N ALA A 222 17.21 0.75 -4.47
CA ALA A 222 15.96 0.96 -3.74
C ALA A 222 14.78 1.26 -4.69
N LEU A 223 14.95 2.15 -5.67
CA LEU A 223 13.94 2.44 -6.69
C LEU A 223 13.52 1.19 -7.47
N THR A 224 14.48 0.32 -7.82
CA THR A 224 14.21 -0.93 -8.54
C THR A 224 13.36 -1.87 -7.69
N VAL A 225 13.70 -2.01 -6.40
CA VAL A 225 12.95 -2.87 -5.45
C VAL A 225 11.54 -2.34 -5.22
N LEU A 226 11.37 -1.03 -5.03
CA LEU A 226 10.05 -0.40 -4.87
C LEU A 226 9.17 -0.64 -6.10
N ARG A 227 9.73 -0.58 -7.31
CA ARG A 227 8.97 -0.88 -8.55
C ARG A 227 8.55 -2.35 -8.66
N GLN A 228 9.40 -3.29 -8.23
CA GLN A 228 9.03 -4.71 -8.19
C GLN A 228 7.87 -4.97 -7.22
N ALA A 229 7.90 -4.32 -6.05
CA ALA A 229 6.80 -4.35 -5.11
C ALA A 229 5.53 -3.70 -5.71
N ALA A 230 5.67 -2.57 -6.39
CA ALA A 230 4.57 -1.88 -7.06
C ALA A 230 3.88 -2.75 -8.13
N ASP A 231 4.64 -3.44 -8.98
CA ASP A 231 4.09 -4.34 -10.00
C ASP A 231 3.30 -5.51 -9.36
N THR A 232 3.84 -6.07 -8.28
CA THR A 232 3.21 -7.15 -7.52
C THR A 232 1.90 -6.68 -6.87
N LEU A 233 1.95 -5.55 -6.15
CA LEU A 233 0.78 -4.98 -5.48
C LEU A 233 -0.27 -4.45 -6.47
N GLY A 234 0.16 -3.94 -7.62
CA GLY A 234 -0.72 -3.53 -8.71
C GLY A 234 -1.48 -4.72 -9.31
N THR A 235 -0.82 -5.88 -9.43
CA THR A 235 -1.49 -7.13 -9.83
C THR A 235 -2.50 -7.57 -8.77
N GLU A 236 -2.09 -7.60 -7.50
CA GLU A 236 -2.96 -8.03 -6.39
C GLU A 236 -4.19 -7.12 -6.23
N ALA A 237 -4.00 -5.80 -6.33
CA ALA A 237 -5.07 -4.81 -6.22
C ALA A 237 -6.18 -4.99 -7.28
N ASN A 238 -5.83 -5.58 -8.42
CA ASN A 238 -6.74 -5.89 -9.52
C ASN A 238 -7.19 -7.37 -9.53
N GLY A 239 -6.82 -8.17 -8.51
CA GLY A 239 -7.11 -9.59 -8.44
C GLY A 239 -8.47 -9.95 -7.79
N VAL A 240 -8.95 -11.16 -8.06
CA VAL A 240 -10.04 -11.79 -7.31
C VAL A 240 -9.45 -12.76 -6.29
N THR A 241 -9.56 -12.38 -5.02
CA THR A 241 -8.90 -13.06 -3.89
C THR A 241 -9.90 -13.78 -2.97
N ASP A 242 -11.17 -13.83 -3.35
CA ASP A 242 -12.22 -14.57 -2.65
C ASP A 242 -12.09 -16.09 -2.91
N ASN A 243 -12.81 -16.90 -2.12
CA ASN A 243 -13.00 -18.33 -2.31
C ASN A 243 -14.33 -18.83 -1.71
N PRO A 244 -15.05 -19.77 -2.37
CA PRO A 244 -14.82 -20.28 -3.72
C PRO A 244 -15.13 -19.22 -4.80
N LEU A 245 -14.59 -19.42 -5.99
CA LEU A 245 -14.87 -18.58 -7.15
C LEU A 245 -16.03 -19.15 -7.96
N ILE A 246 -16.86 -18.27 -8.48
CA ILE A 246 -18.05 -18.60 -9.28
C ILE A 246 -17.76 -18.29 -10.74
N PHE A 247 -17.86 -19.30 -11.60
CA PHE A 247 -17.71 -19.18 -13.05
C PHE A 247 -19.09 -19.33 -13.69
N ALA A 248 -19.72 -18.18 -13.96
CA ALA A 248 -21.09 -18.13 -14.46
C ALA A 248 -21.26 -18.73 -15.87
N GLU A 249 -20.18 -18.79 -16.66
CA GLU A 249 -20.22 -19.31 -18.04
C GLU A 249 -20.56 -20.80 -18.11
N ASP A 250 -20.09 -21.59 -17.13
CA ASP A 250 -20.33 -23.03 -17.06
C ASP A 250 -21.04 -23.49 -15.78
N ASP A 251 -21.56 -22.55 -14.99
CA ASP A 251 -22.29 -22.78 -13.73
C ASP A 251 -21.47 -23.58 -12.69
N THR A 252 -20.17 -23.28 -12.60
CA THR A 252 -19.25 -23.96 -11.68
C THR A 252 -18.81 -23.09 -10.51
N ALA A 253 -18.63 -23.73 -9.35
CA ALA A 253 -17.98 -23.15 -8.19
C ALA A 253 -16.67 -23.90 -7.92
N LEU A 254 -15.54 -23.21 -8.02
CA LEU A 254 -14.22 -23.80 -7.82
C LEU A 254 -13.60 -23.29 -6.51
N SER A 255 -13.17 -24.22 -5.66
CA SER A 255 -12.39 -23.90 -4.47
C SER A 255 -10.91 -23.83 -4.81
N GLY A 256 -10.27 -22.71 -4.48
CA GLY A 256 -8.85 -22.45 -4.65
C GLY A 256 -8.25 -21.79 -3.41
N GLY A 257 -7.15 -21.04 -3.62
CA GLY A 257 -6.35 -20.45 -2.54
C GLY A 257 -5.95 -18.99 -2.78
N ASN A 258 -6.68 -18.25 -3.62
CA ASN A 258 -6.35 -16.85 -3.96
C ASN A 258 -6.42 -15.88 -2.77
N PHE A 259 -6.95 -16.32 -1.62
CA PHE A 259 -6.95 -15.55 -0.38
C PHE A 259 -5.60 -15.53 0.34
N HIS A 260 -4.61 -16.30 -0.11
CA HIS A 260 -3.30 -16.35 0.53
C HIS A 260 -2.40 -15.20 0.05
N ALA A 261 -2.09 -14.26 0.95
CA ALA A 261 -1.40 -13.01 0.67
C ALA A 261 0.13 -13.13 0.56
N GLU A 262 0.68 -14.29 0.17
CA GLU A 262 2.14 -14.51 0.12
C GLU A 262 2.86 -13.50 -0.80
N PRO A 263 2.34 -13.20 -2.02
CA PRO A 263 2.97 -12.19 -2.89
C PRO A 263 2.99 -10.80 -2.25
N VAL A 264 1.93 -10.45 -1.52
CA VAL A 264 1.83 -9.16 -0.80
C VAL A 264 2.83 -9.10 0.34
N ALA A 265 3.01 -10.20 1.08
CA ALA A 265 4.00 -10.28 2.15
C ALA A 265 5.43 -10.04 1.62
N PHE A 266 5.81 -10.71 0.51
CA PHE A 266 7.11 -10.46 -0.11
C PHE A 266 7.26 -9.03 -0.63
N ALA A 267 6.21 -8.45 -1.21
CA ALA A 267 6.24 -7.05 -1.64
C ALA A 267 6.44 -6.10 -0.45
N ALA A 268 5.80 -6.35 0.70
CA ALA A 268 6.00 -5.56 1.91
C ALA A 268 7.43 -5.69 2.47
N ASP A 269 8.02 -6.90 2.48
CA ASP A 269 9.40 -7.12 2.90
C ASP A 269 10.40 -6.40 1.98
N MET A 270 10.15 -6.42 0.67
CA MET A 270 10.91 -5.64 -0.32
C MET A 270 10.87 -4.14 -0.03
N ILE A 271 9.69 -3.59 0.27
CA ILE A 271 9.53 -2.18 0.64
C ILE A 271 10.33 -1.86 1.90
N ALA A 272 10.27 -2.73 2.92
CA ALA A 272 11.02 -2.54 4.16
C ALA A 272 12.54 -2.47 3.91
N LEU A 273 13.08 -3.36 3.07
CA LEU A 273 14.50 -3.33 2.68
C LEU A 273 14.87 -2.02 1.98
N ALA A 274 14.04 -1.56 1.04
CA ALA A 274 14.27 -0.29 0.34
C ALA A 274 14.27 0.90 1.30
N VAL A 275 13.30 0.96 2.23
CA VAL A 275 13.21 2.03 3.24
C VAL A 275 14.43 2.02 4.18
N CYS A 276 14.89 0.84 4.60
CA CYS A 276 16.10 0.71 5.42
C CYS A 276 17.34 1.27 4.70
N GLU A 277 17.53 0.95 3.42
CA GLU A 277 18.68 1.44 2.65
C GLU A 277 18.60 2.94 2.37
N ILE A 278 17.41 3.49 2.09
CA ILE A 278 17.19 4.94 1.95
C ILE A 278 17.57 5.67 3.25
N GLY A 279 17.11 5.15 4.40
CA GLY A 279 17.44 5.71 5.72
C GLY A 279 18.93 5.60 6.04
N SER A 280 19.53 4.43 5.79
CA SER A 280 20.97 4.17 5.99
C SER A 280 21.84 5.14 5.21
N LEU A 281 21.52 5.38 3.93
CA LEU A 281 22.27 6.33 3.12
C LEU A 281 22.07 7.78 3.58
N SER A 282 20.88 8.12 4.06
CA SER A 282 20.56 9.48 4.54
C SER A 282 21.18 9.82 5.89
N GLU A 283 21.43 8.83 6.75
CA GLU A 283 22.07 9.03 8.05
C GLU A 283 23.56 9.39 7.92
N ARG A 284 24.27 8.78 6.96
CA ARG A 284 25.74 8.89 6.87
C ARG A 284 26.28 10.30 6.60
N PRO A 285 25.65 11.15 5.76
CA PRO A 285 26.08 12.54 5.60
C PRO A 285 25.92 13.39 6.86
N ILE A 286 25.05 13.02 7.82
CA ILE A 286 24.87 13.76 9.09
C ILE A 286 26.09 13.59 10.00
N ALA A 287 26.80 12.46 9.87
CA ALA A 287 27.98 12.13 10.65
C ALA A 287 29.30 12.70 10.07
N MET A 288 29.23 13.40 8.92
CA MET A 288 30.38 14.08 8.28
C MET A 288 30.60 15.47 8.87
#